data_AF-C4GC94-F1
#
_entry.id   AF-C4GC94-F1
#
_cell.length_a   1.000
_cell.length_b   1.000
_cell.length_c   1.000
_cell.angle_alpha   90.00
_cell.angle_beta   90.00
_cell.angle_gamma   90.00
#
_symmetry.space_group_name_H-M   'P 1'
#
loop_
_entity.id
_entity.type
_entity.pdbx_description
1 polymer ?
#
loop_
_entity_poly.entity_id
_entity_poly.type
_entity_poly.pdbx_seq_one_letter_code
_entity_poly.pdbx_strand_id
1 'polypeptide(L)'
;MEEHVRKGSNNIEKRHFRFLFQSPRTGKEIHILLDVLFEHNPYKRTIERPIRNHLLLSEGRDMIVTVPDKNGILGDKLTAFALHTIGIPFGKDKELEIIKQMFDCWTLSGETDDFQTVADVYRHVAQVEMGYRRLSSSVEEVLLDTIDSCLCIMGRGGIRSDDYQGFIDGINSIQGHIFRGRINGENAGMMACEVMYLAACILTGQEEYTRVTDPGQYSQDRLTMKGAKKIGYIRNVDLLAYAYLVKSFQLLQPVGYFTESVNTDGTR
;
A
#
# COMPACT_ATOMS: atom_id res chain seq x y z
N MET A 1 -14.44 29.08 4.14
CA MET A 1 -14.38 27.70 4.66
C MET A 1 -15.74 27.11 4.45
N GLU A 2 -15.82 26.02 3.70
CA GLU A 2 -17.04 25.24 3.52
C GLU A 2 -16.89 23.95 4.32
N GLU A 3 -17.87 23.63 5.17
CA GLU A 3 -17.90 22.39 5.94
C GLU A 3 -18.98 21.48 5.37
N HIS A 4 -18.63 20.21 5.16
CA HIS A 4 -19.56 19.18 4.77
C HIS A 4 -19.52 18.04 5.79
N VAL A 5 -20.49 18.04 6.70
CA VAL A 5 -20.66 16.98 7.70
C VAL A 5 -21.27 15.75 7.03
N ARG A 6 -20.56 14.62 7.04
CA ARG A 6 -21.10 13.34 6.60
C ARG A 6 -21.26 12.44 7.82
N LYS A 7 -22.50 12.15 8.21
CA LYS A 7 -22.77 11.00 9.09
C LYS A 7 -22.57 9.75 8.24
N GLY A 8 -21.48 9.03 8.46
CA GLY A 8 -21.27 7.72 7.84
C GLY A 8 -22.38 6.76 8.25
N SER A 9 -22.69 5.79 7.39
CA SER A 9 -23.70 4.75 7.64
C SER A 9 -23.44 3.89 8.89
N ASN A 10 -22.25 3.99 9.50
CA ASN A 10 -21.75 3.10 10.55
C ASN A 10 -21.24 3.84 11.81
N ASN A 11 -21.88 4.94 12.19
CA ASN A 11 -21.57 5.70 13.42
C ASN A 11 -20.18 6.38 13.44
N ILE A 12 -19.53 6.44 12.29
CA ILE A 12 -18.27 7.16 12.10
C ILE A 12 -18.60 8.63 11.83
N GLU A 13 -18.03 9.52 12.63
CA GLU A 13 -18.10 10.94 12.38
C GLU A 13 -16.88 11.36 11.54
N LYS A 14 -17.15 11.74 10.28
CA LYS A 14 -16.18 12.29 9.34
C LYS A 14 -16.60 13.71 8.96
N ARG A 15 -15.68 14.66 9.07
CA ARG A 15 -15.90 16.05 8.63
C ARG A 15 -14.92 16.40 7.53
N HIS A 16 -15.46 16.92 6.44
CA HIS A 16 -14.67 17.38 5.31
C HIS A 16 -14.75 18.91 5.26
N PHE A 17 -13.59 19.55 5.25
CA PHE A 17 -13.47 20.99 5.17
C PHE A 17 -12.76 21.38 3.88
N ARG A 18 -13.33 22.38 3.20
CA ARG A 18 -12.71 23.01 2.04
C ARG A 18 -12.34 24.45 2.40
N PHE A 19 -11.05 24.73 2.38
CA PHE A 19 -10.51 26.07 2.59
C PHE A 19 -10.14 26.68 1.25
N LEU A 20 -10.71 27.84 0.94
CA LEU A 20 -10.42 28.60 -0.29
C LEU A 20 -9.40 29.69 0.05
N PHE A 21 -8.38 29.82 -0.79
CA PHE A 21 -7.33 30.83 -0.65
C PHE A 21 -7.05 31.45 -2.01
N GLN A 22 -6.70 32.73 -2.04
CA GLN A 22 -6.08 33.29 -3.23
C GLN A 22 -4.60 33.01 -3.23
N SER A 23 -4.11 32.39 -4.30
CA SER A 23 -2.68 32.14 -4.50
C SER A 23 -1.93 33.47 -4.57
N PRO A 24 -0.98 33.75 -3.66
CA PRO A 24 -0.19 34.98 -3.72
C PRO A 24 0.74 35.01 -4.95
N ARG A 25 1.00 33.86 -5.58
CA ARG A 25 1.85 33.74 -6.77
C ARG A 25 1.08 33.99 -8.07
N THR A 26 -0.17 33.56 -8.16
CA THR A 26 -0.92 33.52 -9.43
C THR A 26 -2.20 34.33 -9.40
N GLY A 27 -2.65 34.83 -8.24
CA GLY A 27 -3.92 35.52 -8.06
C GLY A 27 -5.17 34.63 -8.25
N LYS A 28 -4.98 33.35 -8.61
CA LYS A 28 -6.07 32.39 -8.78
C LYS A 28 -6.52 31.83 -7.44
N GLU A 29 -7.81 31.56 -7.30
CA GLU A 29 -8.32 30.82 -6.17
C GLU A 29 -7.84 29.37 -6.22
N ILE A 30 -7.28 28.91 -5.11
CA ILE A 30 -6.88 27.53 -4.85
C ILE A 30 -7.64 27.03 -3.62
N HIS A 31 -7.73 25.71 -3.47
CA HIS A 31 -8.37 25.13 -2.31
C HIS A 31 -7.50 24.07 -1.64
N ILE A 32 -7.60 23.99 -0.32
CA ILE A 32 -7.02 22.93 0.51
C ILE A 32 -8.18 22.15 1.12
N LEU A 33 -8.09 20.83 1.04
CA LEU A 33 -9.03 19.91 1.69
C LEU A 33 -8.44 19.45 3.02
N LEU A 34 -9.26 19.44 4.06
CA LEU A 34 -8.95 18.87 5.36
C LEU A 34 -10.03 17.87 5.72
N ASP A 35 -9.63 16.62 5.86
CA ASP A 35 -10.48 15.53 6.30
C ASP A 35 -10.18 15.22 7.76
N VAL A 36 -11.20 15.24 8.60
CA VAL A 36 -11.10 14.96 10.04
C VAL A 36 -11.96 13.75 10.36
N LEU A 37 -11.32 12.72 10.89
CA LEU A 37 -11.94 11.49 11.37
C LEU A 37 -11.96 11.54 12.91
N PHE A 38 -13.16 11.43 13.48
CA PHE A 38 -13.35 11.46 14.93
C PHE A 38 -13.37 10.02 15.46
N GLU A 39 -12.20 9.52 15.83
CA GLU A 39 -12.02 8.19 16.41
C GLU A 39 -10.86 8.16 17.41
N HIS A 40 -10.71 7.03 18.10
CA HIS A 40 -9.50 6.79 18.88
C HIS A 40 -8.32 6.59 17.95
N ASN A 41 -7.20 7.25 18.23
CA ASN A 41 -6.01 7.17 17.39
C ASN A 41 -5.56 5.70 17.23
N PRO A 42 -5.55 5.14 16.01
CA PRO A 42 -5.18 3.74 15.80
C PRO A 42 -3.67 3.50 15.90
N TYR A 43 -2.85 4.56 15.90
CA TYR A 43 -1.39 4.46 15.95
C TYR A 43 -0.90 4.40 17.39
N LYS A 44 -0.29 3.26 17.77
CA LYS A 44 0.30 3.06 19.10
C LYS A 44 1.45 4.03 19.41
N ARG A 45 2.16 4.47 18.37
CA ARG A 45 3.32 5.35 18.48
C ARG A 45 3.15 6.58 17.60
N THR A 46 3.27 7.74 18.25
CA THR A 46 3.33 9.04 17.59
C THR A 46 4.65 9.72 17.89
N ILE A 47 5.05 10.62 17.01
CA ILE A 47 6.26 11.43 17.15
C ILE A 47 5.92 12.89 16.95
N GLU A 48 6.68 13.76 17.62
CA GLU A 48 6.62 15.20 17.39
C GLU A 48 7.57 15.58 16.27
N ARG A 49 7.06 16.38 15.32
CA ARG A 49 7.84 16.91 14.20
C ARG A 49 7.59 18.40 14.04
N PRO A 50 8.63 19.22 13.80
CA PRO A 50 8.43 20.59 13.41
C PRO A 50 7.85 20.64 11.98
N ILE A 51 6.92 21.57 11.74
CA ILE A 51 6.50 21.94 10.40
C ILE A 51 7.64 22.75 9.77
N ARG A 52 8.61 22.03 9.20
CA ARG A 52 9.77 22.59 8.53
C ARG A 52 9.98 21.92 7.18
N ASN A 53 10.18 22.72 6.15
CA ASN A 53 10.36 22.24 4.78
C ASN A 53 11.71 22.73 4.24
N HIS A 54 12.45 21.89 3.52
CA HIS A 54 13.75 22.26 2.94
C HIS A 54 13.63 23.15 1.68
N LEU A 55 12.45 23.19 1.05
CA LEU A 55 12.15 23.96 -0.16
C LEU A 55 11.52 25.31 0.14
N LEU A 56 10.96 25.51 1.34
CA LEU A 56 10.29 26.74 1.74
C LEU A 56 11.07 27.41 2.87
N LEU A 57 11.33 28.70 2.74
CA LEU A 57 11.83 29.52 3.84
C LEU A 57 10.66 29.90 4.74
N SER A 58 10.81 29.71 6.04
CA SER A 58 9.81 30.07 7.05
C SER A 58 10.47 30.96 8.09
N GLU A 59 9.73 31.96 8.58
CA GLU A 59 10.17 32.87 9.64
C GLU A 59 9.48 32.51 10.96
N GLY A 60 10.12 32.85 12.09
CA GLY A 60 9.59 32.60 13.42
C GLY A 60 9.98 31.24 14.01
N ARG A 61 9.21 30.77 14.98
CA ARG A 61 9.41 29.44 15.60
C ARG A 61 8.59 28.40 14.85
N ASP A 62 9.20 27.28 14.51
CA ASP A 62 8.51 26.16 13.87
C ASP A 62 7.38 25.66 14.77
N MET A 63 6.18 25.53 14.20
CA MET A 63 5.07 24.86 14.87
C MET A 63 5.40 23.37 14.99
N ILE A 64 5.20 22.79 16.17
CA ILE A 64 5.36 21.35 16.39
C ILE A 64 4.01 20.66 16.21
N VAL A 65 4.01 19.55 15.46
CA VAL A 65 2.83 18.70 15.27
C VAL A 65 3.12 17.28 15.69
N THR A 66 2.09 16.60 16.19
CA THR A 66 2.11 15.17 16.49
C THR A 66 1.65 14.41 15.27
N VAL A 67 2.48 13.48 14.79
CA VAL A 67 2.16 12.62 13.64
C VAL A 67 2.41 11.16 13.99
N PRO A 68 1.77 10.20 13.29
CA PRO A 68 2.13 8.81 13.41
C PRO A 68 3.59 8.59 13.00
N ASP A 69 4.25 7.59 13.57
CA ASP A 69 5.58 7.21 13.09
C ASP A 69 5.50 6.47 11.74
N LYS A 70 6.65 6.32 11.06
CA LYS A 70 6.73 5.68 9.74
C LYS A 70 6.19 4.24 9.71
N ASN A 71 6.32 3.50 10.81
CA ASN A 71 5.88 2.11 10.91
C ASN A 71 4.35 2.05 11.02
N GLY A 72 3.74 2.94 11.82
CA GLY A 72 2.30 3.10 11.89
C GLY A 72 1.70 3.58 10.57
N ILE A 73 2.34 4.53 9.89
CA ILE A 73 1.90 4.96 8.55
C ILE A 73 1.93 3.78 7.57
N LEU A 74 3.00 2.97 7.56
CA LEU A 74 3.08 1.81 6.66
C LEU A 74 1.96 0.79 6.94
N GLY A 75 1.73 0.45 8.21
CA GLY A 75 0.69 -0.51 8.60
C GLY A 75 -0.69 -0.08 8.11
N ASP A 76 -1.05 1.19 8.31
CA ASP A 76 -2.29 1.77 7.81
C ASP A 76 -2.35 1.82 6.28
N LYS A 77 -1.32 2.35 5.62
CA LYS A 77 -1.23 2.43 4.15
C LYS A 77 -1.43 1.08 3.48
N LEU A 78 -0.89 0.01 4.07
CA LEU A 78 -1.04 -1.35 3.55
C LEU A 78 -2.50 -1.82 3.60
N THR A 79 -3.30 -1.42 4.60
CA THR A 79 -4.74 -1.73 4.63
C THR A 79 -5.51 -1.05 3.50
N ALA A 80 -5.08 0.14 3.08
CA ALA A 80 -5.70 0.86 1.97
C ALA A 80 -5.40 0.20 0.60
N PHE A 81 -4.37 -0.66 0.52
CA PHE A 81 -4.00 -1.44 -0.67
C PHE A 81 -4.56 -2.88 -0.63
N ALA A 82 -5.86 -2.99 -0.33
CA ALA A 82 -6.63 -4.25 -0.34
C ALA A 82 -7.99 -4.02 -1.04
N LEU A 83 -7.98 -4.00 -2.38
CA LEU A 83 -9.01 -3.36 -3.20
C LEU A 83 -10.40 -4.00 -3.10
N HIS A 84 -10.46 -5.32 -2.91
CA HIS A 84 -11.69 -6.11 -2.91
C HIS A 84 -12.25 -6.37 -1.50
N THR A 85 -11.58 -5.84 -0.48
CA THR A 85 -11.95 -5.96 0.94
C THR A 85 -12.13 -4.58 1.57
N ILE A 86 -11.13 -4.09 2.30
CA ILE A 86 -11.21 -2.84 3.08
C ILE A 86 -10.50 -1.65 2.44
N GLY A 87 -9.72 -1.87 1.40
CA GLY A 87 -8.96 -0.83 0.72
C GLY A 87 -9.78 0.03 -0.23
N ILE A 88 -9.06 0.74 -1.10
CA ILE A 88 -9.65 1.57 -2.15
C ILE A 88 -10.12 0.67 -3.29
N PRO A 89 -11.43 0.57 -3.57
CA PRO A 89 -11.92 -0.24 -4.68
C PRO A 89 -11.65 0.46 -6.03
N PHE A 90 -11.62 -0.32 -7.11
CA PHE A 90 -11.66 0.22 -8.47
C PHE A 90 -12.93 1.06 -8.70
N GLY A 91 -12.83 2.00 -9.64
CA GLY A 91 -13.92 2.90 -9.97
C GLY A 91 -13.40 4.27 -10.35
N LYS A 92 -14.28 5.07 -10.93
CA LYS A 92 -13.91 6.36 -11.52
C LYS A 92 -13.03 7.21 -10.58
N ASP A 93 -11.83 7.53 -11.07
CA ASP A 93 -10.82 8.36 -10.40
C ASP A 93 -10.14 7.71 -9.17
N LYS A 94 -10.20 6.38 -9.02
CA LYS A 94 -9.59 5.64 -7.89
C LYS A 94 -8.31 4.88 -8.23
N GLU A 95 -8.10 4.56 -9.50
CA GLU A 95 -6.95 3.79 -9.99
C GLU A 95 -5.61 4.44 -9.61
N LEU A 96 -5.55 5.78 -9.72
CA LEU A 96 -4.40 6.57 -9.28
C LEU A 96 -4.15 6.42 -7.77
N GLU A 97 -5.21 6.50 -6.97
CA GLU A 97 -5.10 6.45 -5.50
C GLU A 97 -4.66 5.07 -5.00
N ILE A 98 -5.07 4.00 -5.69
CA ILE A 98 -4.62 2.62 -5.45
C ILE A 98 -3.10 2.52 -5.65
N ILE A 99 -2.59 2.99 -6.80
CA ILE A 99 -1.15 2.90 -7.11
C ILE A 99 -0.33 3.81 -6.21
N LYS A 100 -0.88 4.95 -5.74
CA LYS A 100 -0.26 5.76 -4.68
C LYS A 100 -0.11 4.96 -3.39
N GLN A 101 -1.13 4.20 -2.95
CA GLN A 101 -1.00 3.37 -1.75
C GLN A 101 0.11 2.32 -1.90
N MET A 102 0.18 1.63 -3.05
CA MET A 102 1.25 0.66 -3.31
C MET A 102 2.64 1.32 -3.27
N PHE A 103 2.79 2.47 -3.91
CA PHE A 103 4.05 3.21 -3.94
C PHE A 103 4.47 3.72 -2.56
N ASP A 104 3.52 4.21 -1.76
CA ASP A 104 3.74 4.60 -0.37
C ASP A 104 4.20 3.39 0.46
N CYS A 105 3.56 2.23 0.29
CA CYS A 105 3.95 0.99 0.98
C CYS A 105 5.37 0.56 0.64
N TRP A 106 5.71 0.54 -0.65
CA TRP A 106 7.06 0.22 -1.13
C TRP A 106 8.12 1.20 -0.60
N THR A 107 7.81 2.50 -0.60
CA THR A 107 8.75 3.51 -0.10
C THR A 107 8.97 3.37 1.40
N LEU A 108 7.88 3.20 2.17
CA LEU A 108 7.94 3.12 3.63
C LEU A 108 8.52 1.78 4.12
N SER A 109 8.37 0.67 3.37
CA SER A 109 9.04 -0.59 3.71
C SER A 109 10.56 -0.46 3.69
N GLY A 110 11.10 0.37 2.77
CA GLY A 110 12.51 0.75 2.73
C GLY A 110 12.99 1.50 3.98
N GLU A 111 12.11 2.24 4.64
CA GLU A 111 12.43 3.05 5.82
C GLU A 111 12.07 2.39 7.15
N THR A 112 11.28 1.31 7.13
CA THR A 112 10.79 0.62 8.34
C THR A 112 11.93 0.15 9.23
N ASP A 113 11.81 0.40 10.53
CA ASP A 113 12.76 -0.02 11.57
C ASP A 113 12.12 -0.83 12.71
N ASP A 114 10.79 -0.93 12.73
CA ASP A 114 10.04 -1.76 13.68
C ASP A 114 8.88 -2.44 12.97
N PHE A 115 9.13 -3.68 12.52
CA PHE A 115 8.15 -4.48 11.80
C PHE A 115 6.97 -4.91 12.68
N GLN A 116 7.18 -5.15 13.97
CA GLN A 116 6.08 -5.55 14.86
C GLN A 116 5.07 -4.42 15.01
N THR A 117 5.53 -3.16 15.11
CA THR A 117 4.62 -2.00 15.07
C THR A 117 3.83 -1.93 13.76
N VAL A 118 4.44 -2.22 12.60
CA VAL A 118 3.72 -2.29 11.31
C VAL A 118 2.62 -3.34 11.36
N ALA A 119 2.95 -4.56 11.78
CA ALA A 119 2.02 -5.69 11.81
C ALA A 119 0.86 -5.44 12.79
N ASP A 120 1.15 -4.87 13.95
CA ASP A 120 0.15 -4.53 14.97
C ASP A 120 -0.82 -3.45 14.49
N VAL A 121 -0.29 -2.38 13.90
CA VAL A 121 -1.13 -1.29 13.36
C VAL A 121 -1.96 -1.81 12.19
N TYR A 122 -1.38 -2.60 11.29
CA TYR A 122 -2.13 -3.22 10.20
C TYR A 122 -3.32 -4.03 10.71
N ARG A 123 -3.11 -4.94 11.66
CA ARG A 123 -4.19 -5.80 12.20
C ARG A 123 -5.27 -4.96 12.87
N HIS A 124 -4.88 -3.95 13.64
CA HIS A 124 -5.83 -3.07 14.32
C HIS A 124 -6.66 -2.24 13.33
N VAL A 125 -6.02 -1.55 12.40
CA VAL A 125 -6.70 -0.73 11.38
C VAL A 125 -7.58 -1.60 10.49
N ALA A 126 -7.12 -2.79 10.10
CA ALA A 126 -7.91 -3.72 9.31
C ALA A 126 -9.20 -4.15 10.03
N GLN A 127 -9.13 -4.47 11.33
CA GLN A 127 -10.31 -4.79 12.13
C GLN A 127 -11.29 -3.61 12.22
N VAL A 128 -10.76 -2.42 12.43
CA VAL A 128 -11.56 -1.18 12.50
C VAL A 128 -12.28 -0.94 11.17
N GLU A 129 -11.57 -0.99 10.04
CA GLU A 129 -12.12 -0.79 8.70
C GLU A 129 -13.12 -1.89 8.29
N MET A 130 -12.87 -3.16 8.66
CA MET A 130 -13.84 -4.23 8.46
C MET A 130 -15.14 -3.99 9.24
N GLY A 131 -15.03 -3.53 10.50
CA GLY A 131 -16.18 -3.12 11.31
C GLY A 131 -16.95 -1.97 10.67
N TYR A 132 -16.23 -0.98 10.14
CA TYR A 132 -16.78 0.15 9.39
C TYR A 132 -17.43 -0.24 8.07
N ARG A 133 -17.12 -1.40 7.49
CA ARG A 133 -17.77 -1.90 6.28
C ARG A 133 -18.77 -3.02 6.55
N ARG A 134 -18.91 -3.45 7.81
CA ARG A 134 -19.68 -4.63 8.24
C ARG A 134 -19.31 -5.89 7.45
N LEU A 135 -18.02 -6.05 7.15
CA LEU A 135 -17.51 -7.23 6.49
C LEU A 135 -17.34 -8.36 7.50
N SER A 136 -17.69 -9.57 7.09
CA SER A 136 -17.41 -10.80 7.85
C SER A 136 -16.04 -11.39 7.53
N SER A 137 -15.23 -10.68 6.75
CA SER A 137 -13.91 -11.12 6.34
C SER A 137 -12.93 -11.21 7.50
N SER A 138 -11.88 -12.01 7.32
CA SER A 138 -10.78 -12.09 8.27
C SER A 138 -9.63 -11.18 7.85
N VAL A 139 -8.71 -10.87 8.78
CA VAL A 139 -7.52 -10.05 8.46
C VAL A 139 -6.62 -10.78 7.44
N GLU A 140 -6.60 -12.10 7.49
CA GLU A 140 -5.91 -12.97 6.55
C GLU A 140 -6.48 -12.81 5.13
N GLU A 141 -7.81 -12.77 4.98
CA GLU A 141 -8.45 -12.51 3.67
C GLU A 141 -8.09 -11.13 3.11
N VAL A 142 -7.96 -10.11 3.97
CA VAL A 142 -7.50 -8.78 3.55
C VAL A 142 -6.05 -8.81 3.06
N LEU A 143 -5.15 -9.51 3.77
CA LEU A 143 -3.75 -9.68 3.34
C LEU A 143 -3.65 -10.45 2.03
N LEU A 144 -4.48 -11.48 1.84
CA LEU A 144 -4.56 -12.22 0.59
C LEU A 144 -5.01 -11.34 -0.57
N ASP A 145 -5.97 -10.44 -0.35
CA ASP A 145 -6.40 -9.45 -1.35
C ASP A 145 -5.24 -8.52 -1.75
N THR A 146 -4.43 -8.06 -0.79
CA THR A 146 -3.19 -7.31 -1.07
C THR A 146 -2.19 -8.14 -1.88
N ILE A 147 -1.95 -9.40 -1.51
CA ILE A 147 -1.01 -10.30 -2.19
C ILE A 147 -1.45 -10.56 -3.63
N ASP A 148 -2.73 -10.85 -3.85
CA ASP A 148 -3.28 -11.08 -5.18
C ASP A 148 -3.17 -9.83 -6.07
N SER A 149 -3.32 -8.66 -5.49
CA SER A 149 -3.15 -7.38 -6.19
C SER A 149 -1.71 -7.20 -6.66
N CYS A 150 -0.73 -7.52 -5.82
CA CYS A 150 0.66 -7.57 -6.21
C CYS A 150 0.90 -8.57 -7.36
N LEU A 151 0.35 -9.79 -7.25
CA LEU A 151 0.48 -10.82 -8.28
C LEU A 151 -0.15 -10.42 -9.61
N CYS A 152 -1.29 -9.72 -9.59
CA CYS A 152 -1.93 -9.16 -10.78
C CYS A 152 -1.00 -8.17 -11.50
N ILE A 153 -0.42 -7.22 -10.76
CA ILE A 153 0.53 -6.23 -11.28
C ILE A 153 1.76 -6.92 -11.89
N MET A 154 2.35 -7.89 -11.17
CA MET A 154 3.48 -8.67 -11.68
C MET A 154 3.11 -9.50 -12.93
N GLY A 155 1.90 -10.05 -12.98
CA GLY A 155 1.46 -10.93 -14.06
C GLY A 155 1.25 -10.23 -15.40
N ARG A 156 1.26 -8.89 -15.42
CA ARG A 156 1.08 -8.05 -16.61
C ARG A 156 -0.13 -8.45 -17.47
N GLY A 157 -1.27 -8.70 -16.82
CA GLY A 157 -2.51 -9.18 -17.46
C GLY A 157 -2.60 -10.70 -17.64
N GLY A 158 -1.55 -11.44 -17.29
CA GLY A 158 -1.54 -12.91 -17.29
C GLY A 158 -2.05 -13.56 -16.00
N ILE A 159 -2.32 -12.77 -14.96
CA ILE A 159 -2.89 -13.16 -13.66
C ILE A 159 -3.97 -12.12 -13.35
N ARG A 160 -5.19 -12.57 -13.01
CA ARG A 160 -6.33 -11.70 -12.70
C ARG A 160 -6.50 -10.57 -13.74
N SER A 161 -6.66 -10.94 -15.00
CA SER A 161 -6.68 -10.00 -16.14
C SER A 161 -7.69 -8.86 -16.01
N ASP A 162 -8.80 -9.13 -15.32
CA ASP A 162 -9.92 -8.19 -15.18
C ASP A 162 -9.54 -6.96 -14.35
N ASP A 163 -8.66 -7.14 -13.36
CA ASP A 163 -8.16 -6.06 -12.49
C ASP A 163 -6.99 -5.30 -13.13
N TYR A 164 -6.26 -5.95 -14.04
CA TYR A 164 -4.99 -5.43 -14.54
C TYR A 164 -5.13 -4.09 -15.26
N GLN A 165 -6.24 -3.87 -15.97
CA GLN A 165 -6.48 -2.60 -16.66
C GLN A 165 -6.52 -1.43 -15.67
N GLY A 166 -7.21 -1.59 -14.54
CA GLY A 166 -7.27 -0.56 -13.51
C GLY A 166 -5.90 -0.24 -12.91
N PHE A 167 -5.06 -1.26 -12.69
CA PHE A 167 -3.68 -1.02 -12.24
C PHE A 167 -2.84 -0.25 -13.27
N ILE A 168 -2.95 -0.60 -14.55
CA ILE A 168 -2.22 0.10 -15.62
C ILE A 168 -2.67 1.56 -15.76
N ASP A 169 -3.96 1.83 -15.64
CA ASP A 169 -4.50 3.20 -15.69
C ASP A 169 -3.95 4.03 -14.53
N GLY A 170 -3.88 3.46 -13.33
CA GLY A 170 -3.25 4.09 -12.16
C GLY A 170 -1.75 4.35 -12.34
N ILE A 171 -1.01 3.35 -12.86
CA ILE A 171 0.43 3.44 -13.14
C ILE A 171 0.73 4.52 -14.18
N ASN A 172 -0.10 4.67 -15.19
CA ASN A 172 0.05 5.72 -16.19
C ASN A 172 -0.25 7.11 -15.62
N SER A 173 -1.14 7.19 -14.63
CA SER A 173 -1.58 8.46 -14.03
C SER A 173 -0.66 9.00 -12.92
N ILE A 174 0.13 8.15 -12.26
CA ILE A 174 0.92 8.54 -11.08
C ILE A 174 2.15 9.43 -11.39
N GLN A 175 2.53 9.60 -12.66
CA GLN A 175 3.80 10.25 -13.05
C GLN A 175 4.02 11.63 -12.43
N GLY A 176 2.96 12.46 -12.33
CA GLY A 176 3.03 13.81 -11.74
C GLY A 176 3.08 13.85 -10.21
N HIS A 177 2.96 12.71 -9.54
CA HIS A 177 2.95 12.57 -8.08
C HIS A 177 4.25 11.97 -7.52
N ILE A 178 5.19 11.58 -8.38
CA ILE A 178 6.46 11.02 -7.96
C ILE A 178 7.51 12.13 -7.91
N PHE A 179 8.17 12.30 -6.77
CA PHE A 179 9.21 13.31 -6.60
C PHE A 179 10.51 12.98 -7.36
N ARG A 180 10.91 11.71 -7.38
CA ARG A 180 12.12 11.22 -8.07
C ARG A 180 11.87 9.86 -8.71
N GLY A 181 12.35 9.70 -9.93
CA GLY A 181 12.18 8.48 -10.72
C GLY A 181 10.90 8.49 -11.55
N ARG A 182 10.55 7.33 -12.08
CA ARG A 182 9.37 7.11 -12.93
C ARG A 182 8.77 5.76 -12.55
N ILE A 183 7.45 5.63 -12.56
CA ILE A 183 6.79 4.32 -12.43
C ILE A 183 6.28 3.90 -13.81
N ASN A 184 6.38 2.63 -14.15
CA ASN A 184 5.81 2.02 -15.35
C ASN A 184 5.39 0.59 -15.00
N GLY A 185 4.74 -0.13 -15.92
CA GLY A 185 4.29 -1.50 -15.65
C GLY A 185 5.43 -2.46 -15.30
N GLU A 186 6.67 -2.16 -15.71
CA GLU A 186 7.81 -3.01 -15.41
C GLU A 186 8.32 -2.87 -13.97
N ASN A 187 8.62 -1.65 -13.55
CA ASN A 187 9.12 -1.43 -12.19
C ASN A 187 7.99 -1.47 -11.15
N ALA A 188 6.74 -1.21 -11.51
CA ALA A 188 5.60 -1.46 -10.62
C ALA A 188 5.52 -2.93 -10.21
N GLY A 189 5.80 -3.87 -11.13
CA GLY A 189 5.92 -5.28 -10.82
C GLY A 189 7.06 -5.60 -9.84
N MET A 190 8.19 -4.89 -9.94
CA MET A 190 9.32 -5.06 -9.00
C MET A 190 8.96 -4.54 -7.61
N MET A 191 8.36 -3.34 -7.53
CA MET A 191 7.87 -2.76 -6.28
C MET A 191 6.84 -3.67 -5.61
N ALA A 192 5.94 -4.25 -6.40
CA ALA A 192 4.93 -5.19 -5.93
C ALA A 192 5.54 -6.45 -5.29
N CYS A 193 6.74 -6.88 -5.70
CA CYS A 193 7.41 -8.04 -5.08
C CYS A 193 7.76 -7.76 -3.61
N GLU A 194 8.23 -6.56 -3.31
CA GLU A 194 8.57 -6.15 -1.94
C GLU A 194 7.32 -5.94 -1.08
N VAL A 195 6.28 -5.33 -1.65
CA VAL A 195 4.98 -5.13 -0.97
C VAL A 195 4.31 -6.49 -0.70
N MET A 196 4.36 -7.42 -1.65
CA MET A 196 3.89 -8.80 -1.45
C MET A 196 4.66 -9.49 -0.31
N TYR A 197 5.98 -9.35 -0.26
CA TYR A 197 6.78 -9.93 0.82
C TYR A 197 6.42 -9.36 2.18
N LEU A 198 6.20 -8.05 2.29
CA LEU A 198 5.73 -7.42 3.52
C LEU A 198 4.39 -8.02 3.97
N ALA A 199 3.41 -8.12 3.07
CA ALA A 199 2.11 -8.70 3.37
C ALA A 199 2.24 -10.19 3.77
N ALA A 200 3.09 -10.96 3.09
CA ALA A 200 3.36 -12.36 3.42
C ALA A 200 3.98 -12.53 4.82
N CYS A 201 4.89 -11.64 5.23
CA CYS A 201 5.46 -11.66 6.59
C CYS A 201 4.37 -11.43 7.64
N ILE A 202 3.47 -10.48 7.43
CA ILE A 202 2.37 -10.20 8.38
C ILE A 202 1.39 -11.38 8.43
N LEU A 203 1.02 -11.91 7.26
CA LEU A 203 0.08 -13.03 7.12
C LEU A 203 0.58 -14.30 7.81
N THR A 204 1.88 -14.58 7.70
CA THR A 204 2.49 -15.78 8.28
C THR A 204 3.01 -15.56 9.71
N GLY A 205 2.75 -14.40 10.31
CA GLY A 205 3.08 -14.11 11.70
C GLY A 205 4.58 -14.05 11.97
N GLN A 206 5.39 -13.58 11.01
CA GLN A 206 6.84 -13.43 11.23
C GLN A 206 7.13 -12.42 12.35
N GLU A 207 8.25 -12.64 13.05
CA GLU A 207 8.74 -11.69 14.06
C GLU A 207 9.51 -10.52 13.43
N GLU A 208 10.09 -10.72 12.24
CA GLU A 208 10.92 -9.73 11.58
C GLU A 208 10.63 -9.61 10.08
N TYR A 209 10.87 -8.41 9.55
CA TYR A 209 10.94 -8.14 8.11
C TYR A 209 12.41 -8.05 7.67
N THR A 210 12.98 -9.17 7.25
CA THR A 210 14.39 -9.22 6.82
C THR A 210 14.54 -8.80 5.35
N ARG A 211 15.21 -7.66 5.13
CA ARG A 211 15.61 -7.19 3.80
C ARG A 211 16.58 -8.18 3.14
N VAL A 212 16.45 -8.35 1.82
CA VAL A 212 17.39 -9.18 1.06
C VAL A 212 18.68 -8.39 0.84
N THR A 213 19.80 -8.91 1.36
CA THR A 213 21.13 -8.31 1.18
C THR A 213 21.96 -8.99 0.10
N ASP A 214 21.72 -10.28 -0.14
CA ASP A 214 22.34 -11.06 -1.21
C ASP A 214 21.25 -11.71 -2.08
N PRO A 215 20.83 -11.05 -3.17
CA PRO A 215 19.88 -11.62 -4.11
C PRO A 215 20.42 -12.84 -4.88
N GLY A 216 21.75 -12.99 -4.96
CA GLY A 216 22.44 -14.04 -5.72
C GLY A 216 22.05 -15.45 -5.28
N GLN A 217 21.82 -15.63 -3.96
CA GLN A 217 21.42 -16.90 -3.37
C GLN A 217 20.09 -17.44 -3.94
N TYR A 218 19.21 -16.55 -4.41
CA TYR A 218 17.89 -16.93 -4.91
C TYR A 218 17.84 -17.16 -6.43
N SER A 219 18.96 -16.98 -7.14
CA SER A 219 19.00 -17.05 -8.61
C SER A 219 18.62 -18.42 -9.19
N GLN A 220 18.84 -19.50 -8.43
CA GLN A 220 18.54 -20.86 -8.84
C GLN A 220 17.18 -21.37 -8.34
N ASP A 221 16.54 -20.67 -7.41
CA ASP A 221 15.20 -21.00 -6.96
C ASP A 221 14.20 -20.94 -8.13
N ARG A 222 13.27 -21.89 -8.14
CA ARG A 222 12.24 -22.01 -9.17
C ARG A 222 10.86 -21.92 -8.55
N LEU A 223 10.04 -21.05 -9.12
CA LEU A 223 8.60 -21.03 -8.88
C LEU A 223 7.95 -22.19 -9.65
N THR A 224 7.31 -23.11 -8.93
CA THR A 224 6.79 -24.38 -9.49
C THR A 224 5.27 -24.42 -9.67
N MET A 225 4.54 -23.50 -9.04
CA MET A 225 3.08 -23.47 -9.09
C MET A 225 2.55 -23.09 -10.48
N LYS A 226 1.34 -23.54 -10.83
CA LYS A 226 0.66 -23.12 -12.07
C LYS A 226 0.54 -21.59 -12.10
N GLY A 227 0.84 -20.97 -13.23
CA GLY A 227 0.86 -19.50 -13.38
C GLY A 227 2.22 -18.84 -13.06
N ALA A 228 3.16 -19.55 -12.42
CA ALA A 228 4.52 -19.06 -12.13
C ALA A 228 5.24 -18.45 -13.35
N LYS A 229 5.03 -19.04 -14.55
CA LYS A 229 5.64 -18.55 -15.80
C LYS A 229 5.26 -17.10 -16.13
N LYS A 230 4.12 -16.59 -15.63
CA LYS A 230 3.65 -15.22 -15.87
C LYS A 230 4.47 -14.18 -15.09
N ILE A 231 5.05 -14.58 -13.97
CA ILE A 231 5.86 -13.72 -13.08
C ILE A 231 7.34 -14.11 -13.06
N GLY A 232 7.70 -15.29 -13.59
CA GLY A 232 9.08 -15.79 -13.62
C GLY A 232 10.06 -14.95 -14.44
N TYR A 233 9.58 -14.04 -15.30
CA TYR A 233 10.45 -13.10 -16.02
C TYR A 233 11.22 -12.18 -15.07
N ILE A 234 10.67 -11.93 -13.87
CA ILE A 234 11.25 -11.04 -12.84
C ILE A 234 12.69 -11.46 -12.52
N ARG A 235 12.98 -12.78 -12.51
CA ARG A 235 14.32 -13.32 -12.28
C ARG A 235 15.40 -12.71 -13.18
N ASN A 236 15.06 -12.43 -14.43
CA ASN A 236 16.01 -11.92 -15.42
C ASN A 236 16.04 -10.39 -15.48
N VAL A 237 15.00 -9.73 -14.99
CA VAL A 237 14.86 -8.27 -15.02
C VAL A 237 15.46 -7.64 -13.76
N ASP A 238 15.11 -8.18 -12.59
CA ASP A 238 15.56 -7.68 -11.29
C ASP A 238 15.67 -8.84 -10.29
N LEU A 239 16.91 -9.21 -9.97
CA LEU A 239 17.18 -10.33 -9.09
C LEU A 239 16.79 -10.04 -7.63
N LEU A 240 16.83 -8.77 -7.20
CA LEU A 240 16.41 -8.38 -5.84
C LEU A 240 14.89 -8.54 -5.69
N ALA A 241 14.12 -8.06 -6.67
CA ALA A 241 12.68 -8.26 -6.69
C ALA A 241 12.33 -9.76 -6.75
N TYR A 242 13.05 -10.54 -7.56
CA TYR A 242 12.86 -11.99 -7.62
C TYR A 242 13.13 -12.67 -6.28
N ALA A 243 14.18 -12.26 -5.57
CA ALA A 243 14.49 -12.79 -4.25
C ALA A 243 13.34 -12.55 -3.25
N TYR A 244 12.76 -11.35 -3.21
CA TYR A 244 11.58 -11.07 -2.39
C TYR A 244 10.36 -11.90 -2.80
N LEU A 245 10.14 -12.10 -4.10
CA LEU A 245 9.08 -12.97 -4.60
C LEU A 245 9.28 -14.43 -4.15
N VAL A 246 10.50 -14.96 -4.25
CA VAL A 246 10.85 -16.31 -3.77
C VAL A 246 10.62 -16.42 -2.26
N LYS A 247 11.13 -15.47 -1.46
CA LYS A 247 10.90 -15.46 -0.01
C LYS A 247 9.42 -15.43 0.35
N SER A 248 8.62 -14.66 -0.39
CA SER A 248 7.17 -14.62 -0.19
C SER A 248 6.56 -16.01 -0.33
N PHE A 249 6.86 -16.73 -1.42
CA PHE A 249 6.35 -18.09 -1.60
C PHE A 249 6.92 -19.10 -0.59
N GLN A 250 8.18 -18.96 -0.18
CA GLN A 250 8.77 -19.78 0.89
C GLN A 250 8.05 -19.61 2.23
N LEU A 251 7.47 -18.44 2.51
CA LEU A 251 6.62 -18.21 3.68
C LEU A 251 5.19 -18.73 3.48
N LEU A 252 4.61 -18.49 2.30
CA LEU A 252 3.19 -18.75 2.02
C LEU A 252 2.86 -20.23 1.80
N GLN A 253 3.72 -20.97 1.10
CA GLN A 253 3.43 -22.36 0.72
C GLN A 253 3.38 -23.34 1.89
N PRO A 254 4.27 -23.27 2.91
CA PRO A 254 4.20 -24.16 4.06
C PRO A 254 2.91 -24.04 4.88
N VAL A 255 2.27 -22.87 4.84
CA VAL A 255 0.98 -22.62 5.53
C VAL A 255 -0.23 -22.81 4.61
N GLY A 256 -0.03 -23.34 3.39
CA GLY A 256 -1.10 -23.78 2.49
C GLY A 256 -1.51 -22.79 1.39
N TYR A 257 -0.85 -21.64 1.25
CA TYR A 257 -1.18 -20.66 0.21
C TYR A 257 -0.33 -20.84 -1.05
N PHE A 258 -0.94 -20.71 -2.23
CA PHE A 258 -0.26 -20.76 -3.54
C PHE A 258 0.60 -22.03 -3.78
N THR A 259 0.16 -23.17 -3.24
CA THR A 259 0.84 -24.47 -3.40
C THR A 259 0.66 -25.05 -4.80
N GLU A 260 -0.54 -24.93 -5.37
CA GLU A 260 -0.88 -25.49 -6.68
C GLU A 260 -0.89 -24.45 -7.81
N SER A 261 -1.40 -23.24 -7.55
CA SER A 261 -1.49 -22.17 -8.54
C SER A 261 -1.38 -20.76 -7.92
N VAL A 262 -0.94 -19.80 -8.72
CA VAL A 262 -1.33 -18.39 -8.55
C VAL A 262 -2.62 -18.19 -9.34
N ASN A 263 -3.64 -17.60 -8.71
CA ASN A 263 -5.01 -17.60 -9.22
C ASN A 263 -5.08 -17.02 -10.65
N THR A 264 -5.28 -17.87 -11.67
CA THR A 264 -5.25 -17.45 -13.09
C THR A 264 -6.62 -17.02 -13.62
N ASP A 265 -7.69 -17.37 -12.91
CA ASP A 265 -9.05 -17.27 -13.41
C ASP A 265 -9.73 -16.08 -12.71
N GLY A 266 -10.36 -15.19 -13.50
CA GLY A 266 -10.97 -13.93 -13.04
C GLY A 266 -12.24 -14.09 -12.21
N THR A 267 -12.47 -15.24 -11.58
CA THR A 267 -13.69 -15.49 -10.79
C THR A 267 -13.36 -16.16 -9.48
N ARG A 268 -13.92 -15.59 -8.41
CA ARG A 268 -13.95 -16.16 -7.05
C ARG A 268 -14.69 -17.49 -7.04
#